data_AF-A0A7W0MWQ2-F1
#
_entry.id   AF-A0A7W0MWQ2-F1
#
_cell.length_a   1.000
_cell.length_b   1.000
_cell.length_c   1.000
_cell.angle_alpha   90.00
_cell.angle_beta   90.00
_cell.angle_gamma   90.00
#
_symmetry.space_group_name_H-M   'P 1'
#
loop_
_entity.id
_entity.type
_entity.pdbx_description
1 polymer ?
#
loop_
_entity_poly.entity_id
_entity_poly.type
_entity_poly.pdbx_seq_one_letter_code
_entity_poly.pdbx_strand_id
1 'polypeptide(L)'
;MLNLPAEPGTVGVVLLALGALVALLVFAPLVERIGAEVGGRRGERAPSWLVAGALAITVAGAPFGLWRVVEDIRKTAPITPEHARYVGAETKRIDGELVERVAALIPRNATYGVVVSEGAYEVIREGLPYWLGYALLPRRQARDARGAEWIVAWGGTPASLGIRARPPQLVGRNRLADREPVYVAEAAS
;
A
#
# COMPACT_ATOMS: atom_id res chain seq x y z
N MET A 1 1.12 4.27 4.13
CA MET A 1 -0.14 5.02 4.34
C MET A 1 -1.29 4.05 4.06
N LEU A 2 -2.07 3.73 5.10
CA LEU A 2 -3.21 2.81 5.02
C LEU A 2 -4.34 3.49 4.23
N ASN A 3 -4.63 3.02 3.02
CA ASN A 3 -5.70 3.54 2.17
C ASN A 3 -7.04 2.87 2.54
N LEU A 4 -7.57 3.21 3.72
CA LEU A 4 -8.88 2.75 4.18
C LEU A 4 -9.80 3.95 4.44
N PRO A 5 -11.11 3.84 4.18
CA PRO A 5 -12.06 4.92 4.43
C PRO A 5 -11.98 5.36 5.89
N ALA A 6 -11.97 6.68 6.11
CA ALA A 6 -11.82 7.30 7.43
C ALA A 6 -12.98 6.98 8.38
N GLU A 7 -14.12 6.54 7.85
CA GLU A 7 -15.35 6.35 8.60
C GLU A 7 -15.55 4.88 9.02
N PRO A 8 -15.81 4.60 10.31
CA PRO A 8 -16.23 3.28 10.73
C PRO A 8 -17.57 2.96 10.06
N GLY A 9 -17.57 1.97 9.17
CA GLY A 9 -18.83 1.43 8.65
C GLY A 9 -19.73 0.92 9.78
N THR A 10 -20.98 0.56 9.46
CA THR A 10 -22.03 0.18 10.43
C THR A 10 -21.55 -0.79 11.52
N VAL A 11 -20.69 -1.76 11.18
CA VAL A 11 -20.12 -2.74 12.12
C VAL A 11 -19.22 -2.07 13.18
N GLY A 12 -18.37 -1.11 12.79
CA GLY A 12 -17.50 -0.40 13.71
C GLY A 12 -18.26 0.49 14.69
N VAL A 13 -19.35 1.13 14.23
CA VAL A 13 -20.24 1.94 15.09
C VAL A 13 -20.98 1.05 16.10
N VAL A 14 -21.50 -0.11 15.66
CA VAL A 14 -22.19 -1.07 16.53
C VAL A 14 -21.25 -1.61 17.62
N LEU A 15 -19.99 -1.90 17.28
CA LEU A 15 -19.00 -2.38 18.24
C LEU A 15 -18.59 -1.30 19.25
N LEU A 16 -18.46 -0.04 18.82
CA LEU A 16 -18.22 1.09 19.74
C LEU A 16 -19.40 1.29 20.70
N ALA A 17 -20.63 1.22 20.19
CA ALA A 17 -21.84 1.34 21.01
C ALA A 17 -21.93 0.19 22.03
N LEU A 18 -21.65 -1.05 21.63
CA LEU A 18 -21.60 -2.21 22.53
C LEU A 18 -20.49 -2.09 23.57
N GLY A 19 -19.29 -1.67 23.18
CA GLY A 19 -18.17 -1.43 24.09
C GLY A 19 -18.50 -0.37 25.14
N ALA A 20 -19.12 0.74 24.72
CA ALA A 20 -19.59 1.79 25.62
C ALA A 20 -20.67 1.28 26.58
N LEU A 21 -21.63 0.48 26.09
CA LEU A 21 -22.69 -0.11 26.90
C LEU A 21 -22.14 -1.06 27.97
N VAL A 22 -21.21 -1.95 27.60
CA VAL A 22 -20.56 -2.88 28.53
C VAL A 22 -19.74 -2.11 29.58
N ALA A 23 -19.00 -1.08 29.17
CA ALA A 23 -18.26 -0.24 30.11
C ALA A 23 -19.21 0.45 31.11
N LEU A 24 -20.34 0.98 30.65
CA LEU A 24 -21.37 1.58 31.52
C LEU A 24 -21.93 0.57 32.51
N LEU A 25 -22.28 -0.64 32.06
CA LEU A 25 -22.87 -1.69 32.90
C LEU A 25 -21.89 -2.22 33.96
N VAL A 26 -20.59 -2.31 33.64
CA VAL A 26 -19.57 -2.83 34.57
C VAL A 26 -19.08 -1.75 35.54
N PHE A 27 -18.87 -0.51 35.06
CA PHE A 27 -18.24 0.53 35.86
C PHE A 27 -19.22 1.41 36.64
N ALA A 28 -20.48 1.57 36.21
CA ALA A 28 -21.49 2.30 37.00
C ALA A 28 -21.66 1.73 38.43
N PRO A 29 -21.88 0.41 38.64
CA PRO A 29 -22.01 -0.14 39.99
C PRO A 29 -20.70 -0.11 40.79
N LEU A 30 -19.55 -0.13 40.11
CA LEU A 30 -18.23 -0.06 40.75
C LEU A 30 -17.96 1.36 41.30
N VAL A 31 -18.32 2.39 40.52
CA VAL A 31 -18.21 3.80 40.95
C VAL A 31 -19.16 4.10 42.11
N GLU A 32 -20.40 3.58 42.07
CA GLU A 32 -21.34 3.71 43.18
C GLU A 32 -20.83 3.05 44.46
N ARG A 33 -20.28 1.83 44.38
CA ARG A 33 -19.68 1.14 45.53
C ARG A 33 -18.47 1.86 46.11
N ILE A 34 -17.56 2.31 45.25
CA ILE A 34 -16.38 3.07 45.68
C ILE A 34 -16.81 4.41 46.30
N GLY A 35 -17.82 5.09 45.74
CA GLY A 35 -18.37 6.32 46.30
C GLY A 35 -18.97 6.13 47.69
N ALA A 36 -19.71 5.03 47.89
CA ALA A 36 -20.31 4.68 49.17
C ALA A 36 -19.26 4.31 50.26
N GLU A 37 -18.17 3.62 49.90
CA GLU A 37 -17.12 3.23 50.83
C GLU A 37 -16.10 4.35 51.14
N VAL A 38 -15.91 5.30 50.21
CA VAL A 38 -14.89 6.35 50.32
C VAL A 38 -15.43 7.65 50.96
N GLY A 39 -16.76 7.81 51.07
CA GLY A 39 -17.42 8.98 51.68
C GLY A 39 -17.08 9.29 53.15
N GLY A 40 -16.26 8.47 53.82
CA GLY A 40 -15.94 8.62 55.25
C GLY A 40 -14.56 9.19 55.62
N ARG A 41 -13.58 9.34 54.71
CA ARG A 41 -12.22 9.82 55.10
C ARG A 41 -11.61 10.82 54.11
N ARG A 42 -11.69 12.09 54.51
CA ARG A 42 -10.97 13.26 53.99
C ARG A 42 -9.46 13.07 54.23
N GLY A 43 -8.67 12.94 53.17
CA GLY A 43 -7.22 12.93 53.26
C GLY A 43 -6.59 12.07 52.18
N GLU A 44 -6.21 12.70 51.07
CA GLU A 44 -5.26 12.19 50.07
C GLU A 44 -5.56 10.81 49.49
N ARG A 45 -6.54 10.75 48.59
CA ARG A 45 -6.64 9.63 47.64
C ARG A 45 -6.53 10.20 46.25
N ALA A 46 -5.55 9.69 45.48
CA ALA A 46 -5.55 9.86 44.03
C ALA A 46 -6.96 9.53 43.53
N PRO A 47 -7.54 10.36 42.64
CA PRO A 47 -8.93 10.23 42.23
C PRO A 47 -9.15 8.87 41.58
N SER A 48 -9.64 7.90 42.36
CA SER A 48 -9.94 6.53 41.93
C SER A 48 -10.93 6.49 40.76
N TRP A 49 -11.74 7.55 40.64
CA TRP A 49 -12.62 7.80 39.50
C TRP A 49 -11.87 8.08 38.19
N LEU A 50 -10.68 8.71 38.23
CA LEU A 50 -9.84 8.89 37.03
C LEU A 50 -9.29 7.55 36.54
N VAL A 51 -8.83 6.70 37.46
CA VAL A 51 -8.32 5.36 37.10
C VAL A 51 -9.44 4.48 36.55
N ALA A 52 -10.61 4.48 37.20
CA ALA A 52 -11.78 3.76 36.73
C ALA A 52 -12.26 4.27 35.36
N GLY A 53 -12.28 5.59 35.15
CA GLY A 53 -12.62 6.19 33.86
C GLY A 53 -11.64 5.82 32.74
N ALA A 54 -10.33 5.86 33.01
CA ALA A 54 -9.31 5.45 32.05
C ALA A 54 -9.42 3.96 31.67
N LEU A 55 -9.73 3.11 32.63
CA LEU A 55 -9.94 1.67 32.39
C LEU A 55 -11.21 1.42 31.57
N ALA A 56 -12.30 2.12 31.87
CA ALA A 56 -13.56 2.03 31.14
C ALA A 56 -13.40 2.43 29.66
N ILE A 57 -12.68 3.52 29.37
CA ILE A 57 -12.37 3.96 28.00
C ILE A 57 -11.55 2.90 27.26
N THR A 58 -10.58 2.31 27.94
CA THR A 58 -9.71 1.27 27.36
C THR A 58 -10.50 0.00 27.03
N VAL A 59 -11.37 -0.45 27.93
CA VAL A 59 -12.23 -1.63 27.72
C VAL A 59 -13.27 -1.37 26.63
N ALA A 60 -13.84 -0.17 26.57
CA ALA A 60 -14.79 0.21 25.52
C ALA A 60 -14.14 0.27 24.12
N GLY A 61 -12.87 0.71 24.05
CA GLY A 61 -12.12 0.81 22.80
C GLY A 61 -11.52 -0.52 22.31
N ALA A 62 -11.29 -1.48 23.20
CA ALA A 62 -10.59 -2.73 22.87
C ALA A 62 -11.30 -3.58 21.79
N PRO A 63 -12.64 -3.78 21.80
CA PRO A 63 -13.34 -4.52 20.74
C PRO A 63 -13.22 -3.85 19.37
N PHE A 64 -13.26 -2.51 19.34
CA PHE A 64 -13.08 -1.76 18.10
C PHE A 64 -11.64 -1.85 17.58
N GLY A 65 -10.66 -1.71 18.48
CA GLY A 65 -9.24 -1.90 18.13
C GLY A 65 -8.97 -3.30 17.59
N LEU A 66 -9.49 -4.32 18.26
CA LEU A 66 -9.36 -5.72 17.84
C LEU A 66 -10.05 -5.97 16.50
N TRP A 67 -11.29 -5.51 16.32
CA TRP A 67 -11.98 -5.60 15.05
C TRP A 67 -11.19 -4.91 13.94
N ARG A 68 -10.66 -3.71 14.18
CA ARG A 68 -9.87 -2.97 13.19
C ARG A 68 -8.60 -3.71 12.81
N VAL A 69 -7.90 -4.31 13.77
CA VAL A 69 -6.72 -5.16 13.51
C VAL A 69 -7.11 -6.43 12.75
N VAL A 70 -8.22 -7.09 13.09
CA VAL A 70 -8.70 -8.27 12.37
C VAL A 70 -9.16 -7.92 10.95
N GLU A 71 -9.84 -6.80 10.78
CA GLU A 71 -10.28 -6.28 9.49
C GLU A 71 -9.08 -5.87 8.64
N ASP A 72 -8.08 -5.23 9.24
CA ASP A 72 -6.82 -4.90 8.59
C ASP A 72 -6.08 -6.18 8.20
N ILE A 73 -5.91 -7.15 9.11
CA ILE A 73 -5.35 -8.49 8.84
C ILE A 73 -6.19 -9.26 7.82
N ARG A 74 -7.50 -9.04 7.70
CA ARG A 74 -8.35 -9.71 6.70
C ARG A 74 -8.22 -9.04 5.33
N LYS A 75 -8.06 -7.72 5.28
CA LYS A 75 -7.84 -6.95 4.04
C LYS A 75 -6.39 -6.98 3.57
N THR A 76 -5.46 -7.16 4.50
CA THR A 76 -4.03 -7.42 4.27
C THR A 76 -3.69 -8.91 4.45
N ALA A 77 -4.71 -9.77 4.62
CA ALA A 77 -4.56 -11.22 4.73
C ALA A 77 -3.73 -11.67 3.54
N PRO A 78 -2.73 -12.54 3.80
CA PRO A 78 -1.53 -12.66 3.01
C PRO A 78 -1.91 -12.62 1.55
N ILE A 79 -1.63 -11.46 0.95
CA ILE A 79 -1.60 -11.27 -0.47
C ILE A 79 -0.83 -12.51 -0.96
N THR A 80 -1.48 -13.40 -1.70
CA THR A 80 -0.84 -14.66 -2.11
C THR A 80 0.50 -14.31 -2.76
N PRO A 81 1.53 -15.16 -2.66
CA PRO A 81 2.86 -14.81 -3.18
C PRO A 81 2.85 -14.34 -4.65
N GLU A 82 1.83 -14.74 -5.41
CA GLU A 82 1.51 -14.23 -6.74
C GLU A 82 0.97 -12.79 -6.67
N HIS A 83 -0.09 -12.55 -5.92
CA HIS A 83 -0.73 -11.24 -5.77
C HIS A 83 0.24 -10.19 -5.16
N ALA A 84 1.21 -10.61 -4.33
CA ALA A 84 2.18 -9.71 -3.67
C ALA A 84 3.22 -9.16 -4.66
N ARG A 85 3.39 -9.83 -5.81
CA ARG A 85 4.21 -9.35 -6.93
C ARG A 85 3.52 -8.20 -7.68
N TYR A 86 2.19 -8.12 -7.61
CA TYR A 86 1.39 -7.13 -8.35
C TYR A 86 0.89 -5.98 -7.47
N VAL A 87 0.73 -6.20 -6.15
CA VAL A 87 0.29 -5.15 -5.22
C VAL A 87 1.31 -4.00 -5.19
N GLY A 88 0.87 -2.86 -5.72
CA GLY A 88 1.68 -1.64 -5.87
C GLY A 88 1.79 -1.17 -7.32
N ALA A 89 1.90 -2.10 -8.29
CA ALA A 89 1.94 -1.77 -9.71
C ALA A 89 0.63 -1.10 -10.15
N GLU A 90 -0.49 -1.71 -9.76
CA GLU A 90 -1.83 -1.26 -10.11
C GLU A 90 -2.16 0.12 -9.53
N THR A 91 -1.67 0.41 -8.31
CA THR A 91 -1.81 1.75 -7.70
C THR A 91 -1.08 2.84 -8.49
N LYS A 92 -0.12 2.45 -9.32
CA LYS A 92 0.61 3.31 -10.27
C LYS A 92 0.12 3.15 -11.70
N ARG A 93 -1.00 2.46 -11.92
CA ARG A 93 -1.54 2.10 -13.24
C ARG A 93 -0.56 1.32 -14.11
N ILE A 94 0.31 0.51 -13.51
CA ILE A 94 1.26 -0.35 -14.21
C ILE A 94 0.69 -1.77 -14.22
N ASP A 95 0.44 -2.32 -15.41
CA ASP A 95 0.04 -3.71 -15.59
C ASP A 95 1.23 -4.63 -15.28
N GLY A 96 1.17 -5.37 -14.18
CA GLY A 96 2.30 -6.20 -13.76
C GLY A 96 2.54 -7.42 -14.67
N GLU A 97 1.55 -7.89 -15.44
CA GLU A 97 1.82 -8.92 -16.46
C GLU A 97 2.76 -8.39 -17.54
N LEU A 98 2.66 -7.09 -17.89
CA LEU A 98 3.61 -6.49 -18.84
C LEU A 98 5.02 -6.51 -18.26
N VAL A 99 5.16 -6.25 -16.97
CA VAL A 99 6.47 -6.23 -16.34
C VAL A 99 7.08 -7.62 -16.26
N GLU A 100 6.28 -8.67 -16.04
CA GLU A 100 6.76 -10.05 -16.15
C GLU A 100 7.22 -10.39 -17.58
N ARG A 101 6.48 -9.95 -18.60
CA ARG A 101 6.90 -10.13 -19.99
C ARG A 101 8.19 -9.35 -20.30
N VAL A 102 8.34 -8.13 -19.79
CA VAL A 102 9.62 -7.38 -19.86
C VAL A 102 10.74 -8.15 -19.17
N ALA A 103 10.50 -8.68 -17.96
CA ALA A 103 11.47 -9.45 -17.20
C ALA A 103 11.87 -10.75 -17.90
N ALA A 104 11.01 -11.36 -18.70
CA ALA A 104 11.34 -12.54 -19.48
C ALA A 104 12.28 -12.24 -20.66
N LEU A 105 12.23 -11.02 -21.21
CA LEU A 105 13.02 -10.62 -22.38
C LEU A 105 14.43 -10.14 -22.03
N ILE A 106 14.60 -9.45 -20.91
CA ILE A 106 15.88 -8.88 -20.54
C ILE A 106 16.72 -9.93 -19.78
N PRO A 107 17.99 -10.20 -20.16
CA PRO A 107 18.86 -11.13 -19.42
C PRO A 107 19.04 -10.72 -17.95
N ARG A 108 19.16 -11.68 -17.02
CA ARG A 108 19.19 -11.39 -15.56
C ARG A 108 20.39 -10.55 -15.11
N ASN A 109 21.51 -10.60 -15.82
CA ASN A 109 22.75 -9.89 -15.51
C ASN A 109 22.92 -8.57 -16.29
N ALA A 110 21.97 -8.25 -17.18
CA ALA A 110 22.05 -7.10 -18.06
C ALA A 110 21.76 -5.78 -17.34
N THR A 111 22.20 -4.68 -17.97
CA THR A 111 21.85 -3.32 -17.56
C THR A 111 20.72 -2.78 -18.43
N TYR A 112 19.65 -2.28 -17.84
CA TYR A 112 18.50 -1.75 -18.57
C TYR A 112 18.23 -0.27 -18.26
N GLY A 113 17.66 0.43 -19.23
CA GLY A 113 17.18 1.81 -19.13
C GLY A 113 15.67 1.86 -19.32
N VAL A 114 15.03 2.85 -18.73
CA VAL A 114 13.59 3.08 -18.87
C VAL A 114 13.38 4.44 -19.48
N VAL A 115 12.59 4.52 -20.56
CA VAL A 115 12.19 5.79 -21.16
C VAL A 115 10.68 5.80 -21.32
N VAL A 116 10.06 6.88 -20.87
CA VAL A 116 8.61 7.03 -20.85
C VAL A 116 8.24 8.23 -21.71
N SER A 117 7.22 8.07 -22.55
CA SER A 117 6.65 9.15 -23.34
C SER A 117 6.16 10.30 -22.45
N GLU A 118 6.37 11.54 -22.88
CA GLU A 118 5.80 12.72 -22.21
C GLU A 118 4.26 12.72 -22.23
N GLY A 119 3.66 12.02 -23.20
CA GLY A 119 2.21 11.83 -23.26
C GLY A 119 1.68 10.72 -22.35
N ALA A 120 2.55 9.99 -21.65
CA ALA A 120 2.11 8.96 -20.72
C ALA A 120 1.55 9.60 -19.43
N TYR A 121 0.68 8.86 -18.74
CA TYR A 121 0.14 9.33 -17.46
C TYR A 121 1.24 9.71 -16.46
N GLU A 122 1.08 10.84 -15.79
CA GLU A 122 2.06 11.38 -14.84
C GLU A 122 2.48 10.36 -13.78
N VAL A 123 1.53 9.63 -13.20
CA VAL A 123 1.79 8.57 -12.21
C VAL A 123 2.67 7.44 -12.75
N ILE A 124 2.58 7.13 -14.05
CA ILE A 124 3.43 6.14 -14.71
C ILE A 124 4.81 6.74 -14.95
N ARG A 125 4.86 7.96 -15.50
CA ARG A 125 6.11 8.66 -15.82
C ARG A 125 7.00 8.84 -14.59
N GLU A 126 6.40 9.12 -13.44
CA GLU A 126 7.12 9.22 -12.16
C GLU A 126 7.39 7.87 -11.51
N GLY A 127 6.41 6.95 -11.52
CA GLY A 127 6.47 5.72 -10.73
C GLY A 127 7.19 4.55 -11.42
N LEU A 128 7.09 4.46 -12.75
CA LEU A 128 7.55 3.30 -13.52
C LEU A 128 9.05 3.03 -13.37
N PRO A 129 9.95 4.03 -13.46
CA PRO A 129 11.38 3.77 -13.31
C PRO A 129 11.72 3.13 -11.95
N TYR A 130 11.13 3.62 -10.87
CA TYR A 130 11.36 3.07 -9.53
C TYR A 130 10.75 1.67 -9.37
N TRP A 131 9.54 1.47 -9.90
CA TRP A 131 8.84 0.19 -9.79
C TRP A 131 9.57 -0.91 -10.57
N LEU A 132 10.04 -0.61 -11.78
CA LEU A 132 10.88 -1.53 -12.55
C LEU A 132 12.21 -1.81 -11.85
N GLY A 133 12.81 -0.81 -11.19
CA GLY A 133 14.00 -0.96 -10.34
C GLY A 133 13.87 -2.09 -9.30
N TYR A 134 12.68 -2.22 -8.72
CA TYR A 134 12.37 -3.30 -7.79
C TYR A 134 12.00 -4.60 -8.52
N ALA A 135 11.11 -4.53 -9.51
CA ALA A 135 10.54 -5.71 -10.17
C ALA A 135 11.54 -6.49 -11.05
N LEU A 136 12.56 -5.82 -11.59
CA LEU A 136 13.49 -6.42 -12.55
C LEU A 136 14.77 -6.98 -11.92
N LEU A 137 14.89 -6.97 -10.59
CA LEU A 137 16.02 -7.59 -9.89
C LEU A 137 16.29 -9.02 -10.37
N PRO A 138 17.57 -9.43 -10.53
CA PRO A 138 18.80 -8.73 -10.13
C PRO A 138 19.39 -7.79 -11.20
N ARG A 139 18.63 -7.42 -12.24
CA ARG A 139 19.11 -6.55 -13.32
C ARG A 139 19.47 -5.17 -12.79
N ARG A 140 20.42 -4.51 -13.43
CA ARG A 140 20.87 -3.17 -13.03
C ARG A 140 20.15 -2.11 -13.86
N GLN A 141 19.58 -1.11 -13.20
CA GLN A 141 19.00 0.02 -13.90
C GLN A 141 20.08 1.09 -14.15
N ALA A 142 20.25 1.50 -15.40
CA ALA A 142 21.09 2.63 -15.76
C ALA A 142 20.42 3.95 -15.36
N ARG A 143 21.22 4.94 -14.95
CA ARG A 143 20.72 6.30 -14.65
C ARG A 143 20.26 7.04 -15.90
N ASP A 144 20.93 6.81 -17.02
CA ASP A 144 20.56 7.28 -18.35
C ASP A 144 20.29 6.07 -19.22
N ALA A 145 19.12 6.04 -19.87
CA ALA A 145 18.77 4.96 -20.77
C ALA A 145 19.75 4.81 -21.95
N ARG A 146 20.44 5.88 -22.36
CA ARG A 146 21.45 5.82 -23.42
C ARG A 146 22.68 4.98 -23.06
N GLY A 147 22.94 4.79 -21.77
CA GLY A 147 24.06 3.96 -21.28
C GLY A 147 23.66 2.52 -20.95
N ALA A 148 22.42 2.11 -21.25
CA ALA A 148 21.94 0.76 -20.96
C ALA A 148 22.19 -0.21 -22.11
N GLU A 149 22.26 -1.50 -21.81
CA GLU A 149 22.30 -2.58 -22.81
C GLU A 149 20.90 -2.88 -23.36
N TRP A 150 19.87 -2.66 -22.54
CA TRP A 150 18.47 -2.89 -22.89
C TRP A 150 17.62 -1.65 -22.58
N ILE A 151 16.62 -1.38 -23.41
CA ILE A 151 15.71 -0.25 -23.29
C ILE A 151 14.29 -0.77 -23.11
N VAL A 152 13.64 -0.34 -22.03
CA VAL A 152 12.19 -0.45 -21.84
C VAL A 152 11.59 0.89 -22.22
N ALA A 153 10.87 0.93 -23.33
CA ALA A 153 10.22 2.13 -23.85
C ALA A 153 8.71 2.06 -23.62
N TRP A 154 8.14 3.07 -22.94
CA TRP A 154 6.74 3.10 -22.53
C TRP A 154 5.99 4.25 -23.19
N GLY A 155 4.82 3.97 -23.77
CA GLY A 155 4.01 4.95 -24.49
C GLY A 155 4.53 5.29 -25.89
N GLY A 156 5.57 4.60 -26.38
CA GLY A 156 6.17 4.83 -27.69
C GLY A 156 7.33 3.87 -27.99
N THR A 157 7.77 3.83 -29.24
CA THR A 157 8.99 3.07 -29.61
C THR A 157 10.24 3.80 -29.14
N PRO A 158 11.39 3.12 -28.91
CA PRO A 158 12.64 3.79 -28.54
C PRO A 158 13.01 4.94 -29.48
N ALA A 159 12.83 4.75 -30.79
CA ALA A 159 13.11 5.77 -31.80
C ALA A 159 12.22 7.02 -31.64
N SER A 160 10.91 6.85 -31.42
CA SER A 160 10.01 7.97 -31.15
C SER A 160 10.32 8.72 -29.85
N LEU A 161 11.01 8.06 -28.92
CA LEU A 161 11.46 8.63 -27.64
C LEU A 161 12.92 9.14 -27.69
N GLY A 162 13.52 9.22 -28.89
CA GLY A 162 14.88 9.76 -29.07
C GLY A 162 16.00 8.83 -28.60
N ILE A 163 15.74 7.52 -28.48
CA ILE A 163 16.73 6.50 -28.13
C ILE A 163 17.03 5.63 -29.35
N ARG A 164 18.31 5.49 -29.66
CA ARG A 164 18.76 4.52 -30.69
C ARG A 164 18.78 3.13 -30.07
N ALA A 165 18.11 2.20 -30.72
CA ALA A 165 18.06 0.81 -30.32
C ALA A 165 17.95 -0.08 -31.56
N ARG A 166 18.22 -1.38 -31.39
CA ARG A 166 17.85 -2.41 -32.36
C ARG A 166 16.31 -2.44 -32.54
N PRO A 167 15.80 -3.12 -33.58
CA PRO A 167 14.35 -3.21 -33.82
C PRO A 167 13.59 -3.60 -32.54
N PRO A 168 12.65 -2.76 -32.07
CA PRO A 168 11.98 -3.00 -30.80
C PRO A 168 10.93 -4.11 -30.90
N GLN A 169 10.83 -4.94 -29.86
CA GLN A 169 9.76 -5.90 -29.68
C GLN A 169 8.61 -5.26 -28.88
N LEU A 170 7.39 -5.32 -29.41
CA LEU A 170 6.19 -4.95 -28.66
C LEU A 170 5.93 -6.02 -27.60
N VAL A 171 5.96 -5.63 -26.33
CA VAL A 171 5.66 -6.50 -25.19
C VAL A 171 4.16 -6.59 -24.94
N GLY A 172 3.45 -5.49 -25.22
CA GLY A 172 1.99 -5.41 -25.14
C GLY A 172 1.52 -3.98 -24.91
N ARG A 173 0.30 -3.84 -24.41
CA ARG A 173 -0.33 -2.54 -24.12
C ARG A 173 -0.85 -2.50 -22.70
N ASN A 174 -0.59 -1.41 -21.99
CA ASN A 174 -0.99 -1.23 -20.61
C ASN A 174 -2.51 -1.15 -20.49
N ARG A 175 -3.13 -2.18 -19.90
CA ARG A 175 -4.60 -2.25 -19.77
C ARG A 175 -5.13 -1.23 -18.76
N LEU A 176 -4.28 -0.74 -17.85
CA LEU A 176 -4.65 0.15 -16.76
C LEU A 176 -4.51 1.64 -17.10
N ALA A 177 -3.96 1.97 -18.28
CA ALA A 177 -3.79 3.34 -18.74
C ALA A 177 -3.86 3.42 -20.28
N ASP A 178 -5.06 3.71 -20.80
CA ASP A 178 -5.39 3.99 -22.21
C ASP A 178 -4.63 3.18 -23.28
N ARG A 179 -4.30 1.92 -22.98
CA ARG A 179 -3.58 0.99 -23.87
C ARG A 179 -2.25 1.55 -24.38
N GLU A 180 -1.51 2.25 -23.53
CA GLU A 180 -0.14 2.70 -23.82
C GLU A 180 0.75 1.50 -24.22
N PRO A 181 1.41 1.52 -25.39
CA PRO A 181 2.24 0.41 -25.83
C PRO A 181 3.57 0.38 -25.06
N VAL A 182 4.04 -0.83 -24.77
CA VAL A 182 5.31 -1.07 -24.09
C VAL A 182 6.21 -1.88 -25.02
N TYR A 183 7.41 -1.37 -25.24
CA TYR A 183 8.42 -1.98 -26.09
C TYR A 183 9.68 -2.31 -25.31
N VAL A 184 10.36 -3.37 -25.72
CA VAL A 184 11.70 -3.72 -25.25
C VAL A 184 12.62 -3.83 -26.44
N ALA A 185 13.82 -3.28 -26.33
CA ALA A 185 14.84 -3.34 -27.37
C ALA A 185 16.22 -3.45 -26.76
N GLU A 186 17.14 -4.10 -27.46
CA GLU A 186 18.57 -4.02 -27.16
C GLU A 186 19.12 -2.68 -27.66
N ALA A 187 20.00 -2.04 -26.90
CA ALA A 187 20.61 -0.78 -27.30
C ALA A 187 21.47 -0.97 -28.56
N ALA A 188 21.49 0.06 -29.41
CA ALA A 188 22.38 0.09 -30.57
C ALA A 188 23.73 0.65 -30.13
N SER A 189 24.74 -0.20 -30.06
CA SER A 189 26.15 0.14 -29.86
C SER A 189 26.68 1.04 -30.95
#